data_AF-A0A2E4UY17-F1
#
_entry.id   AF-A0A2E4UY17-F1
#
_cell.length_a   1.000
_cell.length_b   1.000
_cell.length_c   1.000
_cell.angle_alpha   90.00
_cell.angle_beta   90.00
_cell.angle_gamma   90.00
#
_symmetry.space_group_name_H-M   'P 1'
#
loop_
_entity.id
_entity.type
_entity.pdbx_description
1 polymer ?
#
loop_
_entity_poly.entity_id
_entity_poly.type
_entity_poly.pdbx_seq_one_letter_code
_entity_poly.pdbx_strand_id
1 'polypeptide(L)'
;MAPRPRTLRAFSDQAPAYVYAKVPDEPIKEANQRKVLYQAGMPYWANAASYLPLAEGGIALVLESGISEDELTKRDVEGNLPPWLERHGGAFDDYVFVRIHSRYRDAFIGIRKTDGELVDIVEIPPPM
;
A
#
# COMPACT_ATOMS: atom_id res chain seq x y z
N MET A 1 -10.18 22.33 -23.33
CA MET A 1 -9.63 22.70 -22.02
C MET A 1 -9.29 21.40 -21.29
N ALA A 2 -8.01 21.08 -21.08
CA ALA A 2 -7.66 19.90 -20.29
C ALA A 2 -8.01 20.14 -18.81
N PRO A 3 -8.54 19.16 -18.07
CA PRO A 3 -8.81 19.32 -16.65
C PRO A 3 -7.49 19.59 -15.92
N ARG A 4 -7.48 20.60 -15.04
CA ARG A 4 -6.31 20.93 -14.21
C ARG A 4 -5.94 19.72 -13.34
N PRO A 5 -4.65 19.41 -13.17
CA PRO A 5 -4.23 18.33 -12.27
C PRO A 5 -4.71 18.65 -10.85
N ARG A 6 -5.38 17.69 -10.21
CA ARG A 6 -5.81 17.82 -8.81
C ARG A 6 -4.55 17.92 -7.95
N THR A 7 -4.37 19.06 -7.31
CA THR A 7 -3.30 19.23 -6.31
C THR A 7 -3.64 18.42 -5.06
N LEU A 8 -2.62 17.93 -4.33
CA LEU A 8 -2.77 17.22 -3.03
C LEU A 8 -3.70 17.94 -2.03
N ARG A 9 -3.82 19.27 -2.15
CA ARG A 9 -4.75 20.10 -1.38
C ARG A 9 -6.24 19.81 -1.63
N ALA A 10 -6.62 19.07 -2.67
CA ALA A 10 -8.01 18.66 -2.91
C ALA A 10 -8.50 17.57 -1.94
N PHE A 11 -7.61 17.07 -1.09
CA PHE A 11 -7.89 16.04 -0.08
C PHE A 11 -7.66 16.57 1.34
N SER A 12 -7.76 17.90 1.54
CA SER A 12 -7.34 18.60 2.76
C SER A 12 -8.30 18.55 3.94
N ASP A 13 -9.52 18.05 3.76
CA ASP A 13 -10.55 18.23 4.79
C ASP A 13 -10.41 17.23 5.95
N GLN A 14 -9.60 16.17 5.77
CA GLN A 14 -9.12 15.29 6.83
C GLN A 14 -7.84 14.60 6.38
N ALA A 15 -6.70 15.03 6.93
CA ALA A 15 -5.46 14.29 6.78
C ALA A 15 -5.40 13.11 7.77
N PRO A 16 -4.83 11.96 7.38
CA PRO A 16 -4.40 11.64 6.03
C PRO A 16 -5.58 11.13 5.19
N ALA A 17 -5.80 11.73 4.02
CA ALA A 17 -6.66 11.11 3.02
C ALA A 17 -5.98 9.83 2.54
N TYR A 18 -6.52 8.70 2.98
CA TYR A 18 -6.06 7.37 2.61
C TYR A 18 -6.30 7.18 1.10
N VAL A 19 -5.23 7.25 0.30
CA VAL A 19 -5.26 7.14 -1.17
C VAL A 19 -4.28 6.08 -1.64
N TYR A 20 -4.56 5.46 -2.79
CA TYR A 20 -3.59 4.61 -3.49
C TYR A 20 -3.31 5.19 -4.87
N ALA A 21 -2.06 5.06 -5.33
CA ALA A 21 -1.66 5.50 -6.67
C ALA A 21 -1.92 4.36 -7.67
N LYS A 22 -2.92 4.51 -8.54
CA LYS A 22 -3.31 3.50 -9.54
C LYS A 22 -2.60 3.69 -10.87
N VAL A 23 -1.88 2.66 -11.33
CA VAL A 23 -1.34 2.63 -12.70
C VAL A 23 -2.44 2.43 -13.73
N PRO A 24 -2.32 3.00 -14.94
CA PRO A 24 -3.23 2.71 -16.03
C PRO A 24 -3.34 1.20 -16.25
N ASP A 25 -4.57 0.69 -16.40
CA ASP A 25 -4.81 -0.75 -16.60
C ASP A 25 -4.26 -1.27 -17.95
N GLU A 26 -4.00 -0.37 -18.91
CA GLU A 26 -3.44 -0.71 -20.22
C GLU A 26 -1.90 -0.71 -20.18
N PRO A 27 -1.22 -1.83 -20.51
CA PRO A 27 0.23 -1.98 -20.34
C PRO A 27 1.07 -0.92 -21.08
N ILE A 28 0.64 -0.51 -22.28
CA ILE A 28 1.34 0.52 -23.06
C ILE A 28 1.23 1.89 -22.39
N LYS A 29 0.06 2.21 -21.82
CA LYS A 29 -0.15 3.47 -21.11
C LYS A 29 0.62 3.51 -19.80
N GLU A 30 0.68 2.39 -19.07
CA GLU A 30 1.51 2.27 -17.88
C GLU A 30 2.99 2.53 -18.19
N ALA A 31 3.55 1.82 -19.19
CA ALA A 31 4.96 1.95 -19.57
C ALA A 31 5.30 3.40 -19.97
N ASN A 32 4.43 4.04 -20.74
CA ASN A 32 4.59 5.44 -21.13
C ASN A 32 4.53 6.39 -19.93
N GLN A 33 3.62 6.16 -18.98
CA GLN A 33 3.54 6.98 -17.78
C GLN A 33 4.80 6.83 -16.91
N ARG A 34 5.30 5.61 -16.73
CA ARG A 34 6.56 5.35 -16.00
C ARG A 34 7.74 6.05 -16.65
N LYS A 35 7.85 6.01 -17.98
CA LYS A 35 8.88 6.73 -18.74
C LYS A 35 8.84 8.24 -18.48
N VAL A 36 7.66 8.85 -18.57
CA VAL A 36 7.49 10.30 -18.33
C VAL A 36 7.89 10.67 -16.91
N LEU A 37 7.44 9.91 -15.91
CA LEU A 37 7.76 10.15 -14.50
C LEU A 37 9.26 10.01 -14.21
N TYR A 38 9.90 8.99 -14.79
CA TYR A 38 11.34 8.80 -14.68
C TYR A 38 12.12 9.98 -15.29
N GLN A 39 11.73 10.43 -16.49
CA GLN A 39 12.35 11.59 -17.14
C GLN A 39 12.14 12.89 -16.35
N ALA A 40 11.04 12.99 -15.60
CA ALA A 40 10.74 14.12 -14.72
C ALA A 40 11.41 14.02 -13.34
N GLY A 41 12.15 12.94 -13.04
CA GLY A 41 12.71 12.68 -11.71
C GLY A 41 11.65 12.52 -10.62
N MET A 42 10.41 12.20 -11.00
CA MET A 42 9.27 12.12 -10.10
C MET A 42 8.98 10.64 -9.77
N PRO A 43 8.98 10.25 -8.50
CA PRO A 43 8.57 8.90 -8.14
C PRO A 43 7.06 8.72 -8.39
N TYR A 44 6.66 7.49 -8.69
CA TYR A 44 5.28 7.18 -9.07
C TYR A 44 4.25 7.61 -8.03
N TRP A 45 4.56 7.39 -6.75
CA TRP A 45 3.71 7.78 -5.64
C TRP A 45 3.55 9.30 -5.50
N ALA A 46 4.34 10.15 -6.18
CA ALA A 46 4.16 11.61 -6.16
C ALA A 46 3.22 12.12 -7.26
N ASN A 47 2.72 11.25 -8.14
CA ASN A 47 1.79 11.62 -9.20
C ASN A 47 0.34 11.72 -8.69
N ALA A 48 -0.04 12.86 -8.13
CA ALA A 48 -1.37 13.04 -7.54
C ALA A 48 -2.56 12.76 -8.50
N ALA A 49 -2.36 12.86 -9.81
CA ALA A 49 -3.40 12.56 -10.80
C ALA A 49 -3.76 11.07 -10.89
N SER A 50 -2.92 10.17 -10.36
CA SER A 50 -3.21 8.73 -10.27
C SER A 50 -3.79 8.32 -8.91
N TYR A 51 -4.08 9.27 -8.01
CA TYR A 51 -4.63 8.94 -6.71
C TYR A 51 -6.12 8.64 -6.79
N LEU A 52 -6.50 7.50 -6.20
CA LEU A 52 -7.88 7.14 -5.97
C LEU A 52 -8.14 7.00 -4.46
N PRO A 53 -9.28 7.50 -3.94
CA PRO A 53 -9.64 7.32 -2.55
C PRO A 53 -9.74 5.85 -2.17
N LEU A 54 -9.24 5.47 -0.98
CA LEU A 54 -9.35 4.09 -0.48
C LEU A 54 -10.82 3.66 -0.29
N ALA A 55 -11.70 4.59 0.08
CA ALA A 55 -13.13 4.34 0.29
C ALA A 55 -13.93 4.02 -1.00
N GLU A 56 -13.44 4.41 -2.18
CA GLU A 56 -14.14 4.21 -3.47
C GLU A 56 -13.61 2.96 -4.22
N GLY A 57 -13.45 1.84 -3.51
CA GLY A 57 -12.98 0.58 -4.09
C GLY A 57 -11.46 0.41 -4.13
N GLY A 58 -10.70 1.41 -3.68
CA GLY A 58 -9.26 1.27 -3.50
C GLY A 58 -8.88 0.21 -2.48
N ILE A 59 -9.69 0.03 -1.44
CA ILE A 59 -9.46 -0.98 -0.42
C ILE A 59 -9.45 -2.39 -1.01
N ALA A 60 -10.34 -2.71 -1.96
CA ALA A 60 -10.38 -4.02 -2.60
C ALA A 60 -9.06 -4.34 -3.33
N LEU A 61 -8.51 -3.36 -4.06
CA LEU A 61 -7.23 -3.50 -4.74
C LEU A 61 -6.04 -3.62 -3.77
N VAL A 62 -6.11 -2.93 -2.63
CA VAL A 62 -5.10 -3.07 -1.58
C VAL A 62 -5.18 -4.46 -0.94
N LEU A 63 -6.39 -4.97 -0.71
CA LEU A 63 -6.61 -6.33 -0.19
C LEU A 63 -6.09 -7.41 -1.15
N GLU A 64 -6.19 -7.19 -2.47
CA GLU A 64 -5.62 -8.08 -3.51
C GLU A 64 -4.08 -8.00 -3.57
N SER A 65 -3.49 -6.88 -3.17
CA SER A 65 -2.02 -6.67 -3.19
C SER A 65 -1.28 -7.25 -1.98
N GLY A 66 -2.00 -7.89 -1.07
CA GLY A 66 -1.47 -8.52 0.13
C GLY A 66 -0.40 -9.56 -0.16
N ILE A 67 0.61 -9.62 0.71
CA ILE A 67 1.56 -10.74 0.74
C ILE A 67 0.88 -11.99 1.30
N SER A 68 1.22 -13.16 0.77
CA SER A 68 0.67 -14.43 1.27
C SER A 68 1.27 -14.82 2.62
N GLU A 69 0.54 -15.64 3.39
CA GLU A 69 1.01 -16.16 4.67
C GLU A 69 2.34 -16.90 4.54
N ASP A 70 2.46 -17.77 3.53
CA ASP A 70 3.66 -18.53 3.22
C ASP A 70 4.86 -17.62 2.98
N GLU A 71 4.68 -16.53 2.23
CA GLU A 71 5.78 -15.60 1.94
C GLU A 71 6.14 -14.77 3.16
N LEU A 72 5.15 -14.29 3.93
CA LEU A 72 5.39 -13.50 5.13
C LEU A 72 6.09 -14.33 6.20
N THR A 73 5.63 -15.55 6.44
CA THR A 73 6.21 -16.48 7.43
C THR A 73 7.64 -16.87 7.07
N LYS A 74 7.93 -17.07 5.77
CA LYS A 74 9.32 -17.34 5.31
C LYS A 74 10.25 -16.15 5.58
N ARG A 75 9.74 -14.92 5.53
CA ARG A 75 10.51 -13.70 5.80
C ARG A 75 10.64 -13.42 7.29
N ASP A 76 9.66 -13.85 8.09
CA ASP A 76 9.61 -13.62 9.53
C ASP A 76 10.57 -14.52 10.32
N VAL A 77 11.87 -14.35 10.07
CA VAL A 77 12.95 -15.09 10.74
C VAL A 77 12.96 -14.81 12.26
N GLU A 78 12.53 -13.62 12.66
CA GLU A 78 12.49 -13.19 14.07
C GLU A 78 11.22 -13.64 14.80
N GLY A 79 10.19 -14.10 14.09
CA GLY A 79 8.93 -14.54 14.70
C GLY A 79 8.11 -13.39 15.27
N ASN A 80 8.09 -12.24 14.59
CA ASN A 80 7.36 -11.03 14.99
C ASN A 80 5.86 -11.10 14.63
N LEU A 81 5.45 -11.95 13.69
CA LEU A 81 4.06 -12.10 13.25
C LEU A 81 3.14 -12.73 14.32
N PRO A 82 3.51 -13.84 15.00
CA PRO A 82 2.63 -14.41 16.03
C PRO A 82 2.35 -13.46 17.22
N PRO A 83 3.36 -12.75 17.80
CA PRO A 83 3.09 -11.76 18.86
C PRO A 83 2.23 -10.59 18.38
N TRP A 84 2.31 -10.23 17.10
CA TRP A 84 1.45 -9.22 16.49
C TRP A 84 -0.01 -9.70 16.46
N LEU A 85 -0.25 -10.92 15.96
CA LEU A 85 -1.59 -11.53 15.93
C LEU A 85 -2.17 -11.69 17.34
N GLU A 86 -1.39 -12.14 18.32
CA GLU A 86 -1.85 -12.25 19.71
C GLU A 86 -2.27 -10.89 20.31
N ARG A 87 -1.56 -9.81 19.98
CA ARG A 87 -1.89 -8.46 20.46
C ARG A 87 -3.17 -7.91 19.87
N HIS A 88 -3.43 -8.20 18.60
CA HIS A 88 -4.55 -7.62 17.86
C HIS A 88 -5.77 -8.56 17.75
N GLY A 89 -5.64 -9.81 18.20
CA GLY A 89 -6.64 -10.87 18.08
C GLY A 89 -6.73 -11.43 16.66
N GLY A 90 -7.47 -12.52 16.49
CA GLY A 90 -7.71 -13.12 15.16
C GLY A 90 -6.59 -14.03 14.66
N ALA A 91 -6.76 -14.50 13.43
CA ALA A 91 -5.83 -15.31 12.66
C ALA A 91 -5.24 -14.51 11.50
N PHE A 92 -4.19 -15.02 10.85
CA PHE A 92 -3.59 -14.39 9.67
C PHE A 92 -4.65 -14.02 8.61
N ASP A 93 -5.60 -14.93 8.37
CA ASP A 93 -6.66 -14.77 7.38
C ASP A 93 -7.63 -13.61 7.66
N ASP A 94 -7.66 -13.08 8.88
CA ASP A 94 -8.46 -11.90 9.22
C ASP A 94 -7.83 -10.59 8.72
N TYR A 95 -6.57 -10.65 8.28
CA TYR A 95 -5.76 -9.50 7.90
C TYR A 95 -5.19 -9.61 6.49
N VAL A 96 -4.89 -8.46 5.91
CA VAL A 96 -4.01 -8.32 4.75
C VAL A 96 -2.77 -7.55 5.18
N PHE A 97 -1.59 -8.08 4.82
CA PHE A 97 -0.31 -7.44 5.10
C PHE A 97 0.24 -6.80 3.83
N VAL A 98 0.45 -5.48 3.86
CA VAL A 98 0.96 -4.71 2.71
C VAL A 98 2.32 -4.15 3.04
N ARG A 99 3.31 -4.42 2.18
CA ARG A 99 4.69 -3.97 2.39
C ARG A 99 4.81 -2.45 2.29
N ILE A 100 5.34 -1.82 3.33
CA ILE A 100 5.84 -0.46 3.33
C ILE A 100 7.27 -0.51 2.78
N HIS A 101 7.51 0.11 1.63
CA HIS A 101 8.88 0.23 1.14
C HIS A 101 9.68 1.20 2.02
N SER A 102 10.52 0.65 2.89
CA SER A 102 11.57 1.38 3.62
C SER A 102 12.94 0.91 3.13
N ARG A 103 13.90 1.84 3.08
CA ARG A 103 15.25 1.61 2.53
C ARG A 103 16.06 0.55 3.29
N TYR A 104 15.66 0.23 4.53
CA TYR A 104 16.45 -0.61 5.44
C TYR A 104 15.65 -1.65 6.24
N ARG A 105 14.31 -1.69 6.12
CA ARG A 105 13.43 -2.65 6.82
C ARG A 105 12.21 -2.97 5.96
N ASP A 106 11.77 -4.22 5.95
CA ASP A 106 10.48 -4.60 5.36
C ASP A 106 9.41 -4.51 6.45
N ALA A 107 8.87 -3.31 6.64
CA ALA A 107 7.69 -3.13 7.48
C ALA A 107 6.44 -3.51 6.67
N PHE A 108 5.46 -4.15 7.31
CA PHE A 108 4.18 -4.47 6.70
C PHE A 108 3.05 -3.84 7.52
N ILE A 109 2.10 -3.21 6.85
CA ILE A 109 0.88 -2.72 7.49
C ILE A 109 -0.14 -3.85 7.50
N GLY A 110 -0.63 -4.20 8.69
CA GLY A 110 -1.78 -5.08 8.84
C GLY A 110 -3.08 -4.30 8.65
N ILE A 111 -3.91 -4.74 7.72
CA ILE A 111 -5.23 -4.18 7.42
C ILE A 111 -6.28 -5.24 7.73
N ARG A 112 -7.25 -4.94 8.60
CA ARG A 112 -8.31 -5.89 8.93
C ARG A 112 -9.29 -5.99 7.76
N LYS A 113 -9.59 -7.22 7.31
CA LYS A 113 -10.45 -7.44 6.14
C LYS A 113 -11.91 -7.05 6.36
N THR A 114 -12.41 -7.13 7.59
CA THR A 114 -13.84 -6.91 7.91
C THR A 114 -14.30 -5.47 7.69
N ASP A 115 -13.42 -4.50 7.96
CA ASP A 115 -13.73 -3.07 7.97
C ASP A 115 -12.70 -2.22 7.21
N GLY A 116 -11.59 -2.83 6.76
CA GLY A 116 -10.51 -2.13 6.08
C GLY A 116 -9.68 -1.25 7.02
N GLU A 117 -9.79 -1.46 8.35
CA GLU A 117 -9.06 -0.68 9.34
C GLU A 117 -7.56 -0.97 9.25
N LEU A 118 -6.74 0.09 9.24
CA LEU A 118 -5.30 0.03 9.38
C LEU A 118 -4.97 -0.24 10.85
N VAL A 119 -4.53 -1.45 11.17
CA VAL A 119 -4.41 -1.92 12.56
C VAL A 119 -3.09 -1.46 13.17
N ASP A 120 -1.97 -1.94 12.64
CA ASP A 120 -0.62 -1.59 13.09
C ASP A 120 0.42 -2.10 12.08
N ILE A 121 1.70 -1.84 12.36
CA ILE A 121 2.84 -2.30 11.59
C ILE A 121 3.44 -3.55 12.23
N VAL A 122 3.74 -4.57 11.42
CA VAL A 122 4.65 -5.66 11.78
C VAL A 122 6.00 -5.42 11.09
N GLU A 123 7.06 -5.31 11.89
CA GLU A 123 8.43 -5.17 11.37
C GLU A 123 9.02 -6.54 11.10
N ILE A 124 9.29 -6.84 9.83
CA ILE A 124 9.96 -8.07 9.44
C ILE A 124 11.27 -7.68 8.75
N PRO A 125 12.43 -8.04 9.30
CA PRO A 125 13.69 -7.66 8.69
C PRO A 125 13.81 -8.27 7.28
N PRO A 126 14.49 -7.58 6.34
CA PRO A 126 14.76 -8.16 5.03
C PRO A 126 15.62 -9.42 5.19
N PRO A 127 15.45 -10.43 4.30
CA PRO A 127 16.30 -11.60 4.29
C PRO A 127 17.77 -11.18 4.11
N MET A 128 18.67 -11.75 4.93
CA MET A 128 20.12 -11.54 4.85
C MET A 128 20.71 -12.07 3.54
#